data_AF-A0A7S0IYE4-F1
#
_entry.id   AF-A0A7S0IYE4-F1
#
_cell.length_a   1.000
_cell.length_b   1.000
_cell.length_c   1.000
_cell.angle_alpha   90.00
_cell.angle_beta   90.00
_cell.angle_gamma   90.00
#
_symmetry.space_group_name_H-M   'P 1'
#
loop_
_entity.id
_entity.type
_entity.pdbx_description
1 polymer ?
#
loop_
_entity_poly.entity_id
_entity_poly.type
_entity_poly.pdbx_seq_one_letter_code
_entity_poly.pdbx_strand_id
1 'polypeptide(L)'
;MEIYVDDSKLTLHGLQQHYVKLAENEKNRKLNELLDALEFNQVVVFVKSVARAVQLDKLLQECNFPSVAIHASMKQEERIKMYQNFKDFKHRILVSTDIWGRGIDIERVNIVVNYDMPDSSDTYLHRVGRAGRFGTKGLAITFASTEDDGKILEDVQSRFEVSITQLPDTIEVSTYMTA
;
A
#
# COMPACT_ATOMS: atom_id res chain seq x y z
N MET A 1 20.36 17.32 8.76
CA MET A 1 20.72 17.25 7.33
C MET A 1 19.41 17.03 6.58
N GLU A 2 18.81 18.11 6.10
CA GLU A 2 17.62 18.01 5.25
C GLU A 2 18.10 17.52 3.88
N ILE A 3 17.74 16.28 3.55
CA ILE A 3 17.97 15.74 2.22
C ILE A 3 16.98 16.46 1.30
N TYR A 4 17.48 17.43 0.54
CA TYR A 4 16.83 17.89 -0.67
C TYR A 4 16.81 16.71 -1.64
N VAL A 5 15.63 16.13 -1.86
CA VAL A 5 15.44 15.17 -2.94
C VAL A 5 15.36 16.00 -4.21
N ASP A 6 16.38 15.88 -5.03
CA ASP A 6 16.44 16.46 -6.37
C ASP A 6 15.23 15.96 -7.17
N ASP A 7 14.46 16.88 -7.77
CA ASP A 7 13.19 16.64 -8.49
C ASP A 7 13.43 15.90 -9.83
N SER A 8 14.60 15.30 -10.00
CA SER A 8 14.94 14.37 -11.07
C SER A 8 14.07 13.11 -10.94
N LYS A 9 12.96 13.08 -11.71
CA LYS A 9 12.16 11.92 -12.12
C LYS A 9 12.43 10.64 -11.29
N LEU A 10 11.76 10.50 -10.16
CA LEU A 10 11.82 9.28 -9.36
C LEU A 10 11.22 8.10 -10.15
N THR A 11 12.08 7.19 -10.59
CA THR A 11 11.68 5.92 -11.21
C THR A 11 11.65 4.83 -10.13
N LEU A 12 10.49 4.23 -9.92
CA LEU A 12 10.31 3.09 -9.02
C LEU A 12 10.66 1.79 -9.76
N HIS A 13 11.94 1.59 -10.04
CA HIS A 13 12.42 0.37 -10.70
C HIS A 13 12.05 -0.88 -9.90
N GLY A 14 11.48 -1.90 -10.55
CA GLY A 14 11.09 -3.17 -9.93
C GLY A 14 9.69 -3.17 -9.29
N LEU A 15 8.99 -2.03 -9.27
CA LEU A 15 7.63 -1.93 -8.76
C LEU A 15 6.61 -1.96 -9.90
N GLN A 16 5.76 -2.98 -9.91
CA GLN A 16 4.55 -3.00 -10.74
C GLN A 16 3.44 -2.19 -10.09
N GLN A 17 2.74 -1.39 -10.88
CA GLN A 17 1.73 -0.48 -10.38
C GLN A 17 0.45 -0.63 -11.19
N HIS A 18 -0.64 -0.91 -10.49
CA HIS A 18 -1.95 -1.06 -11.08
C HIS A 18 -3.01 -0.25 -10.34
N TYR A 19 -4.08 0.10 -11.06
CA TYR A 19 -5.27 0.69 -10.46
C TYR A 19 -6.52 -0.17 -10.71
N VAL A 20 -7.50 -0.04 -9.82
CA VAL A 20 -8.85 -0.60 -9.98
C VAL A 20 -9.85 0.53 -9.82
N LYS A 21 -10.72 0.74 -10.82
CA LYS A 21 -11.89 1.60 -10.69
C LYS A 21 -13.06 0.77 -10.18
N LEU A 22 -13.62 1.14 -9.03
CA LEU A 22 -14.69 0.38 -8.37
C LEU A 22 -15.49 1.29 -7.43
N ALA A 23 -16.73 0.92 -7.13
CA ALA A 23 -17.51 1.65 -6.13
C ALA A 23 -16.98 1.42 -4.71
N GLU A 24 -17.20 2.39 -3.82
CA GLU A 24 -16.70 2.36 -2.44
C GLU A 24 -17.14 1.11 -1.66
N ASN A 25 -18.38 0.66 -1.90
CA ASN A 25 -18.95 -0.54 -1.27
C ASN A 25 -18.38 -1.86 -1.83
N GLU A 26 -17.64 -1.84 -2.94
CA GLU A 26 -17.02 -3.02 -3.54
C GLU A 26 -15.58 -3.24 -3.06
N LYS A 27 -14.96 -2.24 -2.44
CA LYS A 27 -13.56 -2.28 -2.02
C LYS A 27 -13.23 -3.43 -1.07
N ASN A 28 -14.08 -3.72 -0.08
CA ASN A 28 -13.87 -4.83 0.85
C ASN A 28 -13.81 -6.17 0.11
N ARG A 29 -14.79 -6.42 -0.77
CA ARG A 29 -14.83 -7.65 -1.58
C ARG A 29 -13.59 -7.74 -2.45
N LYS A 30 -13.23 -6.64 -3.13
CA LYS A 30 -12.06 -6.63 -4.01
C LYS A 30 -10.75 -6.84 -3.25
N LEU A 31 -10.60 -6.27 -2.06
CA LEU A 31 -9.42 -6.49 -1.23
C LEU A 31 -9.30 -7.96 -0.82
N ASN A 32 -10.39 -8.59 -0.37
CA ASN A 32 -10.37 -10.01 -0.02
C ASN A 32 -10.00 -10.89 -1.22
N GLU A 33 -10.60 -10.63 -2.40
CA GLU A 33 -10.24 -11.33 -3.64
C GLU A 33 -8.73 -11.21 -3.95
N LEU A 34 -8.15 -10.02 -3.77
CA LEU A 34 -6.72 -9.80 -3.99
C LEU A 34 -5.85 -10.53 -2.96
N LEU A 35 -6.26 -10.54 -1.69
CA LEU A 35 -5.53 -11.22 -0.62
C LEU A 35 -5.62 -12.76 -0.74
N ASP A 36 -6.68 -13.29 -1.35
CA ASP A 36 -6.82 -14.71 -1.64
C ASP A 36 -6.05 -15.13 -2.91
N ALA A 37 -6.04 -14.27 -3.93
CA ALA A 37 -5.45 -14.61 -5.23
C ALA A 37 -3.94 -14.36 -5.33
N LEU A 38 -3.41 -13.38 -4.59
CA LEU A 38 -2.00 -12.99 -4.67
C LEU A 38 -1.16 -13.76 -3.65
N GLU A 39 -0.03 -14.29 -4.11
CA GLU A 39 1.03 -14.72 -3.19
C GLU A 39 1.73 -13.50 -2.61
N PHE A 40 1.96 -13.46 -1.29
CA PHE A 40 2.69 -12.37 -0.65
C PHE A 40 3.40 -12.79 0.63
N ASN A 41 4.48 -12.09 0.97
CA ASN A 41 5.12 -12.20 2.27
C ASN A 41 4.35 -11.36 3.29
N GLN A 42 4.31 -10.06 3.04
CA GLN A 42 3.60 -9.08 3.85
C GLN A 42 2.98 -7.99 2.98
N VAL A 43 1.79 -7.54 3.38
CA VAL A 43 1.01 -6.52 2.69
C VAL A 43 0.84 -5.30 3.60
N VAL A 44 0.96 -4.11 3.03
CA VAL A 44 0.52 -2.87 3.69
C VAL A 44 -0.71 -2.33 2.97
N VAL A 45 -1.78 -2.09 3.71
CA VAL A 45 -3.02 -1.53 3.21
C VAL A 45 -3.19 -0.12 3.78
N PHE A 46 -3.15 0.89 2.92
CA PHE A 46 -3.30 2.28 3.30
C PHE A 46 -4.75 2.75 3.21
N VAL A 47 -5.22 3.38 4.28
CA VAL A 47 -6.57 3.97 4.40
C VAL A 47 -6.48 5.42 4.85
N LYS A 48 -7.51 6.22 4.54
CA LYS A 48 -7.50 7.67 4.78
C LYS A 48 -7.81 8.10 6.21
N SER A 49 -8.32 7.21 7.07
CA SER A 49 -8.71 7.59 8.44
C SER A 49 -8.51 6.48 9.46
N VAL A 50 -8.33 6.90 10.72
CA VAL A 50 -8.19 6.00 11.88
C VAL A 50 -9.38 5.07 12.00
N ALA A 51 -10.61 5.59 11.86
CA ALA A 51 -11.82 4.79 11.98
C ALA A 51 -11.86 3.68 10.92
N ARG A 52 -11.45 3.98 9.69
CA ARG A 52 -11.37 2.99 8.60
C ARG A 52 -10.28 1.96 8.86
N ALA A 53 -9.14 2.35 9.42
CA ALA A 53 -8.07 1.41 9.75
C ALA A 53 -8.55 0.36 10.75
N VAL A 54 -9.24 0.80 11.81
CA VAL A 54 -9.80 -0.08 12.83
C VAL A 54 -10.90 -0.98 12.27
N GLN A 55 -11.80 -0.42 11.45
CA GLN A 55 -12.90 -1.18 10.84
C GLN A 55 -12.40 -2.23 9.85
N LEU A 56 -11.43 -1.87 9.00
CA LEU A 56 -10.87 -2.77 8.01
C LEU A 56 -10.05 -3.89 8.65
N ASP A 57 -9.23 -3.58 9.65
CA ASP A 57 -8.48 -4.60 10.41
C ASP A 57 -9.42 -5.60 11.09
N LYS A 58 -10.50 -5.12 11.72
CA LYS A 58 -11.52 -6.00 12.31
C LYS A 58 -12.15 -6.92 11.25
N LEU A 59 -12.54 -6.38 10.09
CA LEU A 59 -13.12 -7.16 9.00
C LEU A 59 -12.14 -8.23 8.48
N LEU A 60 -10.87 -7.87 8.31
CA LEU A 60 -9.84 -8.79 7.85
C LEU A 60 -9.62 -9.93 8.86
N GLN A 61 -9.57 -9.62 10.16
CA GLN A 61 -9.48 -10.63 11.22
C GLN A 61 -10.71 -11.56 11.24
N GLU A 62 -11.92 -11.03 11.03
CA GLU A 62 -13.15 -11.84 10.91
C GLU A 62 -13.11 -12.76 9.68
N CYS A 63 -12.40 -12.36 8.63
CA CYS A 63 -12.13 -13.16 7.43
C CYS A 63 -10.92 -14.11 7.60
N ASN A 64 -10.36 -14.26 8.81
CA ASN A 64 -9.18 -15.06 9.14
C ASN A 64 -7.87 -14.60 8.49
N PHE A 65 -7.81 -13.35 8.02
CA PHE A 65 -6.55 -12.73 7.60
C PHE A 65 -5.79 -12.22 8.85
N PRO A 66 -4.53 -12.64 9.07
CA PRO A 66 -3.73 -12.17 10.21
C PRO A 66 -3.26 -10.73 9.99
N SER A 67 -4.14 -9.78 10.29
CA SER A 67 -3.90 -8.34 10.16
C SER A 67 -3.68 -7.65 11.49
N VAL A 68 -3.09 -6.45 11.42
CA VAL A 68 -2.98 -5.50 12.53
C VAL A 68 -3.18 -4.07 12.03
N ALA A 69 -3.95 -3.26 12.75
CA ALA A 69 -4.03 -1.82 12.52
C ALA A 69 -2.92 -1.06 13.25
N ILE A 70 -2.23 -0.16 12.54
CA ILE A 70 -1.40 0.89 13.15
C ILE A 70 -1.90 2.22 12.64
N HIS A 71 -2.33 3.13 13.53
CA HIS A 71 -2.96 4.40 13.16
C HIS A 71 -2.44 5.59 14.01
N ALA A 72 -2.69 6.82 13.55
CA ALA A 72 -2.05 8.03 14.09
C ALA A 72 -2.40 8.32 15.56
N SER A 73 -3.57 7.90 16.02
CA SER A 73 -4.04 8.10 17.40
C SER A 73 -3.48 7.12 18.43
N MET A 74 -2.74 6.09 18.02
CA MET A 74 -2.07 5.17 18.96
C MET A 74 -0.92 5.87 19.68
N LYS A 75 -0.58 5.45 20.89
CA LYS A 75 0.63 5.95 21.57
C LYS A 75 1.89 5.49 20.83
N GLN A 76 2.95 6.29 20.84
CA GLN A 76 4.22 5.98 20.15
C GLN A 76 4.76 4.59 20.54
N GLU A 77 4.77 4.26 21.83
CA GLU A 77 5.23 2.97 22.34
C GLU A 77 4.42 1.80 21.79
N GLU A 78 3.10 1.97 21.70
CA GLU A 78 2.19 0.97 21.16
C GLU A 78 2.41 0.78 19.65
N ARG A 79 2.59 1.88 18.91
CA ARG A 79 2.93 1.82 17.48
C ARG A 79 4.24 1.06 17.24
N ILE A 80 5.28 1.35 18.02
CA ILE A 80 6.57 0.66 17.91
C ILE A 80 6.40 -0.84 18.20
N LYS A 81 5.65 -1.19 19.25
CA LYS A 81 5.38 -2.60 19.60
C LYS A 81 4.64 -3.34 18.49
N MET A 82 3.57 -2.76 17.94
CA MET A 82 2.82 -3.40 16.85
C MET A 82 3.62 -3.48 15.56
N TYR A 83 4.41 -2.45 15.28
CA TYR A 83 5.34 -2.47 14.17
C TYR A 83 6.38 -3.58 14.30
N GLN A 84 6.95 -3.78 15.50
CA GLN A 84 7.88 -4.88 15.75
C GLN A 84 7.20 -6.25 15.54
N ASN A 85 5.98 -6.43 16.05
CA ASN A 85 5.21 -7.65 15.80
C ASN A 85 4.98 -7.91 14.30
N PHE A 86 4.72 -6.86 13.53
CA PHE A 86 4.62 -6.96 12.08
C PHE A 86 5.98 -7.37 11.47
N LYS A 87 7.09 -6.71 11.82
CA LYS A 87 8.44 -7.10 11.32
C LYS A 87 8.81 -8.56 11.68
N ASP A 88 8.35 -9.04 12.84
CA ASP A 88 8.58 -10.40 13.33
C ASP A 88 7.60 -11.44 12.75
N PHE A 89 6.85 -11.09 11.70
CA PHE A 89 5.87 -11.98 11.02
C PHE A 89 4.72 -12.49 11.89
N LYS A 90 4.43 -11.84 13.03
CA LYS A 90 3.23 -12.19 13.82
C LYS A 90 1.94 -11.81 13.11
N HIS A 91 2.02 -10.83 12.22
CA HIS A 91 0.95 -10.43 11.31
C HIS A 91 1.54 -10.30 9.91
N ARG A 92 0.78 -10.74 8.89
CA ARG A 92 1.18 -10.63 7.48
C ARG A 92 0.57 -9.40 6.82
N ILE A 93 -0.48 -8.82 7.39
CA ILE A 93 -1.15 -7.64 6.84
C ILE A 93 -1.09 -6.49 7.84
N LEU A 94 -0.66 -5.32 7.39
CA LEU A 94 -0.66 -4.08 8.15
C LEU A 94 -1.68 -3.12 7.53
N VAL A 95 -2.71 -2.75 8.28
CA VAL A 95 -3.63 -1.67 7.90
C VAL A 95 -3.16 -0.37 8.54
N SER A 96 -2.94 0.69 7.75
CA SER A 96 -2.36 1.92 8.28
C SER A 96 -2.87 3.19 7.62
N THR A 97 -2.85 4.29 8.39
CA THR A 97 -2.93 5.65 7.86
C THR A 97 -1.52 6.17 7.52
N ASP A 98 -1.39 7.38 6.96
CA ASP A 98 -0.10 8.02 6.64
C ASP A 98 0.68 8.52 7.87
N ILE A 99 0.98 7.62 8.81
CA ILE A 99 1.55 7.97 10.13
C ILE A 99 3.06 8.13 10.05
N TRP A 100 3.65 7.77 8.91
CA TRP A 100 5.10 7.64 8.75
C TRP A 100 5.53 8.24 7.42
N GLY A 101 5.52 9.57 7.33
CA GLY A 101 6.07 10.30 6.18
C GLY A 101 7.55 9.96 5.92
N ARG A 102 8.30 9.50 6.93
CA ARG A 102 9.69 9.06 6.82
C ARG A 102 9.98 7.94 7.84
N GLY A 103 10.66 6.86 7.42
CA GLY A 103 11.37 5.98 8.37
C GLY A 103 10.75 4.63 8.75
N ILE A 104 9.56 4.27 8.26
CA ILE A 104 9.15 2.86 8.34
C ILE A 104 9.84 2.09 7.21
N ASP A 105 10.90 1.39 7.59
CA ASP A 105 11.67 0.52 6.72
C ASP A 105 11.14 -0.92 6.81
N ILE A 106 10.17 -1.20 5.94
CA ILE A 106 9.58 -2.53 5.80
C ILE A 106 10.18 -3.22 4.59
N GLU A 107 11.46 -3.56 4.70
CA GLU A 107 12.24 -4.22 3.64
C GLU A 107 11.61 -5.53 3.12
N ARG A 108 10.64 -6.10 3.85
CA ARG A 108 9.99 -7.38 3.55
C ARG A 108 8.57 -7.24 2.96
N VAL A 109 8.08 -6.03 2.80
CA VAL A 109 6.78 -5.79 2.14
C VAL A 109 6.96 -5.86 0.64
N ASN A 110 6.27 -6.82 0.03
CA ASN A 110 6.26 -6.99 -1.41
C ASN A 110 4.97 -6.48 -2.06
N ILE A 111 3.91 -6.23 -1.27
CA ILE A 111 2.66 -5.67 -1.78
C ILE A 111 2.19 -4.45 -0.97
N VAL A 112 1.85 -3.38 -1.68
CA VAL A 112 1.15 -2.21 -1.15
C VAL A 112 -0.23 -2.12 -1.79
N VAL A 113 -1.26 -1.93 -0.98
CA VAL A 113 -2.62 -1.63 -1.45
C VAL A 113 -3.04 -0.27 -0.93
N ASN A 114 -3.25 0.68 -1.84
CA ASN A 114 -3.96 1.92 -1.52
C ASN A 114 -5.45 1.64 -1.56
N TYR A 115 -6.02 1.23 -0.43
CA TYR A 115 -7.46 1.00 -0.30
C TYR A 115 -8.24 2.32 -0.44
N ASP A 116 -7.65 3.41 0.06
CA ASP A 116 -8.05 4.77 -0.26
C ASP A 116 -6.96 5.46 -1.07
N MET A 117 -7.36 6.16 -2.14
CA MET A 117 -6.47 7.01 -2.91
C MET A 117 -5.77 8.01 -1.97
N PRO A 118 -4.44 8.18 -2.06
CA PRO A 118 -3.73 9.22 -1.33
C PRO A 118 -4.17 10.61 -1.76
N ASP A 119 -3.98 11.61 -0.89
CA ASP A 119 -4.42 13.00 -1.16
C ASP A 119 -3.54 13.74 -2.19
N SER A 120 -2.40 13.16 -2.57
CA SER A 120 -1.45 13.77 -3.50
C SER A 120 -0.52 12.75 -4.14
N SER A 121 0.10 13.14 -5.26
CA SER A 121 1.12 12.34 -5.95
C SER A 121 2.39 12.11 -5.13
N ASP A 122 2.77 13.06 -4.26
CA ASP A 122 3.88 12.88 -3.31
C ASP A 122 3.56 11.82 -2.24
N THR A 123 2.34 11.85 -1.70
CA THR A 123 1.88 10.85 -0.72
C THR A 123 1.81 9.47 -1.37
N TYR A 124 1.30 9.38 -2.60
CA TYR A 124 1.32 8.15 -3.38
C TYR A 124 2.74 7.55 -3.45
N LEU A 125 3.73 8.35 -3.86
CA LEU A 125 5.11 7.90 -3.98
C LEU A 125 5.69 7.41 -2.64
N HIS A 126 5.40 8.11 -1.55
CA HIS A 126 5.84 7.70 -0.22
C HIS A 126 5.22 6.38 0.27
N ARG A 127 3.98 6.09 -0.15
CA ARG A 127 3.29 4.83 0.14
C ARG A 127 3.81 3.69 -0.72
N VAL A 128 3.86 3.87 -2.04
CA VAL A 128 4.23 2.77 -2.96
C VAL A 128 5.72 2.49 -2.97
N GLY A 129 6.56 3.48 -2.66
CA GLY A 129 8.00 3.29 -2.45
C GLY A 129 8.35 2.43 -1.22
N ARG A 130 7.36 1.93 -0.48
CA ARG A 130 7.53 0.91 0.56
C ARG A 130 7.63 -0.50 -0.02
N ALA A 131 7.10 -0.74 -1.21
CA ALA A 131 7.30 -1.97 -1.97
C ALA A 131 8.46 -1.80 -2.97
N GLY A 132 9.25 -2.85 -3.18
CA GLY A 132 10.29 -2.88 -4.21
C GLY A 132 11.56 -2.06 -3.91
N ARG A 133 11.92 -1.85 -2.63
CA ARG A 133 13.18 -1.18 -2.26
C ARG A 133 14.40 -2.09 -2.52
N PHE A 134 15.55 -1.48 -2.80
CA PHE A 134 16.85 -2.17 -2.94
C PHE A 134 16.91 -3.28 -4.02
N GLY A 135 16.27 -3.06 -5.17
CA GLY A 135 16.33 -4.01 -6.29
C GLY A 135 15.42 -5.24 -6.13
N THR A 136 14.52 -5.20 -5.13
CA THR A 136 13.47 -6.21 -4.96
C THR A 136 12.28 -5.89 -5.87
N LYS A 137 11.56 -6.93 -6.27
CA LYS A 137 10.30 -6.78 -7.00
C LYS A 137 9.17 -6.46 -6.01
N GLY A 138 8.17 -5.72 -6.47
CA GLY A 138 6.99 -5.43 -5.66
C GLY A 138 5.78 -5.09 -6.51
N LEU A 139 4.62 -5.06 -5.85
CA LEU A 139 3.33 -4.75 -6.45
C LEU A 139 2.62 -3.65 -5.66
N ALA A 140 2.15 -2.62 -6.34
CA ALA A 140 1.27 -1.61 -5.79
C ALA A 140 -0.08 -1.64 -6.52
N ILE A 141 -1.17 -1.77 -5.77
CA ILE A 141 -2.54 -1.73 -6.30
C ILE A 141 -3.27 -0.56 -5.66
N THR A 142 -3.90 0.30 -6.47
CA THR A 142 -4.62 1.48 -5.98
C THR A 142 -6.07 1.47 -6.37
N PHE A 143 -6.96 1.65 -5.40
CA PHE A 143 -8.39 1.77 -5.62
C PHE A 143 -8.78 3.21 -5.89
N ALA A 144 -9.55 3.42 -6.96
CA ALA A 144 -10.14 4.70 -7.32
C ALA A 144 -11.67 4.55 -7.38
N SER A 145 -12.40 5.33 -6.58
CA SER A 145 -13.86 5.24 -6.46
C SER A 145 -14.59 6.54 -6.78
N THR A 146 -13.87 7.65 -6.87
CA THR A 146 -14.41 8.97 -7.19
C THR A 146 -13.72 9.59 -8.40
N GLU A 147 -14.33 10.63 -8.97
CA GLU A 147 -13.69 11.43 -10.02
C GLU A 147 -12.42 12.12 -9.52
N ASP A 148 -12.40 12.56 -8.26
CA ASP A 148 -11.23 13.19 -7.65
C ASP A 148 -10.09 12.18 -7.47
N ASP A 149 -10.40 10.91 -7.11
CA ASP A 149 -9.38 9.85 -7.13
C ASP A 149 -8.80 9.67 -8.55
N GLY A 150 -9.64 9.78 -9.58
CA GLY A 150 -9.22 9.74 -10.97
C GLY A 150 -8.24 10.86 -11.34
N LYS A 151 -8.50 12.10 -10.89
CA LYS A 151 -7.60 13.24 -11.10
C LYS A 151 -6.25 13.03 -10.43
N ILE A 152 -6.23 12.54 -9.18
CA ILE A 152 -4.98 12.25 -8.47
C ILE A 152 -4.18 11.16 -9.19
N LEU A 153 -4.86 10.12 -9.70
CA LEU A 153 -4.21 9.08 -10.49
C LEU A 153 -3.59 9.64 -11.79
N GLU A 154 -4.28 10.56 -12.49
CA GLU A 154 -3.75 11.27 -13.66
C GLU A 154 -2.54 12.14 -13.30
N ASP A 155 -2.59 12.83 -12.17
CA ASP A 155 -1.47 13.63 -11.65
C ASP A 155 -0.24 12.74 -11.34
N VAL A 156 -0.45 11.56 -10.77
CA VAL A 156 0.63 10.58 -10.52
C VAL A 156 1.25 10.11 -11.84
N GLN A 157 0.44 9.72 -12.82
CA GLN A 157 0.93 9.21 -14.11
C GLN A 157 1.62 10.27 -14.97
N SER A 158 1.22 11.54 -14.85
CA SER A 158 1.84 12.65 -15.59
C SER A 158 3.16 13.10 -14.95
N ARG A 159 3.23 13.10 -13.61
CA ARG A 159 4.42 13.55 -12.87
C ARG A 159 5.57 12.54 -12.93
N PHE A 160 5.26 11.26 -12.94
CA PHE A 160 6.25 10.19 -12.98
C PHE A 160 6.01 9.40 -14.27
N GLU A 161 7.01 9.24 -15.14
CA GLU A 161 6.94 8.44 -16.39
C GLU A 161 6.74 6.94 -16.09
N VAL A 162 5.68 6.62 -15.37
CA VAL A 162 5.32 5.34 -14.78
C VAL A 162 3.99 4.94 -15.39
N SER A 163 3.96 3.77 -16.02
CA SER A 163 2.72 3.21 -16.53
C SER A 163 1.95 2.55 -15.37
N ILE A 164 0.97 3.27 -14.80
CA ILE A 164 0.00 2.67 -13.87
C ILE A 164 -1.15 2.12 -14.70
N THR A 165 -1.10 0.83 -14.98
CA THR A 165 -2.11 0.20 -15.84
C THR A 165 -3.34 -0.23 -15.04
N GLN A 166 -4.47 -0.47 -15.72
CA GLN A 166 -5.58 -1.15 -15.06
C GLN A 166 -5.11 -2.53 -14.58
N LEU A 167 -5.57 -2.96 -13.40
CA LEU A 167 -5.28 -4.29 -12.87
C LEU A 167 -5.71 -5.37 -13.87
N PRO A 168 -4.79 -6.24 -14.34
CA PRO A 168 -5.15 -7.35 -15.20
C PRO A 168 -5.89 -8.44 -14.41
N ASP A 169 -6.57 -9.34 -15.11
CA ASP A 169 -7.27 -10.47 -14.46
C ASP A 169 -6.30 -11.43 -13.75
N THR A 170 -5.06 -11.52 -14.23
CA THR A 170 -4.00 -12.36 -13.68
C THR A 170 -2.69 -11.58 -13.61
N ILE A 171 -1.97 -11.72 -12.50
CA ILE A 171 -0.62 -11.18 -12.32
C ILE A 171 0.33 -12.36 -12.09
N GLU A 172 1.40 -12.44 -12.89
CA GLU A 172 2.41 -13.48 -12.73
C GLU A 172 3.24 -13.23 -11.46
N VAL A 173 3.34 -14.21 -10.55
CA VAL A 173 4.08 -14.07 -9.29
C VAL A 173 5.53 -13.61 -9.51
N SER A 174 6.18 -14.11 -10.57
CA SER A 174 7.55 -13.76 -10.93
C SER A 174 7.76 -12.29 -11.29
N THR A 175 6.71 -11.51 -11.55
CA THR A 175 6.85 -10.09 -11.90
C THR A 175 6.92 -9.19 -10.68
N TYR A 176 6.43 -9.64 -9.52
CA TYR A 176 6.38 -8.84 -8.29
C TYR A 176 6.98 -9.55 -7.05
N MET A 177 7.42 -10.80 -7.17
CA MET A 177 8.18 -11.52 -6.16
C MET A 177 9.49 -12.07 -6.75
N THR A 178 10.55 -12.00 -5.96
CA THR A 178 11.80 -12.71 -6.24
C THR A 178 11.67 -14.13 -5.68
N ALA A 179 12.01 -15.14 -6.49
CA ALA A 179 12.05 -16.54 -6.08
C ALA A 179 13.10 -16.80 -4.98
#